data_AF-A0A7K2MY21-F1
#
_entry.id   AF-A0A7K2MY21-F1
#
_cell.length_a   1.000
_cell.length_b   1.000
_cell.length_c   1.000
_cell.angle_alpha   90.00
_cell.angle_beta   90.00
_cell.angle_gamma   90.00
#
_symmetry.space_group_name_H-M   'P 1'
#
loop_
_entity.id
_entity.type
_entity.pdbx_description
1 polymer ?
#
loop_
_entity_poly.entity_id
_entity_poly.type
_entity_poly.pdbx_seq_one_letter_code
_entity_poly.pdbx_strand_id
1 'polypeptide(L)'
;MDSTYGDASIYVDAEAAPRVLGRLRGALGLIEDDGPELTVGPVRVYGERNDYAAGRRAHPFDFLQWPTVLECEAPEGTPAEVVQAVTAVLEALWHGGFKALAACDFEDELPARGGADRYPRPAPAPTGAGALRARGGRT
;
A
#
# COMPACT_ATOMS: atom_id res chain seq x y z
N MET A 1 1.53 6.51 -23.42
CA MET A 1 2.76 6.92 -22.72
C MET A 1 2.56 6.43 -21.31
N ASP A 2 3.35 5.46 -20.90
CA ASP A 2 3.42 5.03 -19.51
C ASP A 2 4.05 6.21 -18.75
N SER A 3 3.23 7.01 -18.07
CA SER A 3 3.74 8.12 -17.28
C SER A 3 4.14 7.52 -15.95
N THR A 4 5.39 7.69 -15.54
CA THR A 4 5.92 7.25 -14.23
C THR A 4 5.06 7.74 -13.03
N TYR A 5 4.19 8.73 -13.26
CA TYR A 5 3.27 9.30 -12.28
C TYR A 5 1.80 9.07 -12.64
N GLY A 6 1.50 8.13 -13.54
CA GLY A 6 0.15 7.85 -14.04
C GLY A 6 -0.68 7.00 -13.10
N ASP A 7 -0.03 6.15 -12.29
CA ASP A 7 -0.69 5.23 -11.38
C ASP A 7 0.11 4.99 -10.09
N ALA A 8 -0.61 4.60 -9.04
CA ALA A 8 -0.04 4.08 -7.79
C ALA A 8 -1.04 3.16 -7.10
N SER A 9 -0.55 2.04 -6.55
CA SER A 9 -1.35 1.15 -5.71
C SER A 9 -1.01 1.38 -4.25
N ILE A 10 -2.01 1.67 -3.42
CA ILE A 10 -1.87 1.82 -1.96
C ILE A 10 -2.51 0.63 -1.27
N TYR A 11 -1.69 -0.24 -0.71
CA TYR A 11 -2.14 -1.37 0.10
C TYR A 11 -2.52 -0.90 1.49
N VAL A 12 -3.68 -1.35 2.00
CA VAL A 12 -4.21 -0.93 3.31
C VAL A 12 -4.55 -2.16 4.17
N ASP A 13 -4.01 -2.22 5.39
CA ASP A 13 -4.28 -3.26 6.39
C ASP A 13 -5.65 -3.08 7.05
N ALA A 14 -6.71 -3.08 6.24
CA ALA A 14 -8.09 -2.97 6.67
C ALA A 14 -9.00 -3.76 5.74
N GLU A 15 -10.04 -4.35 6.32
CA GLU A 15 -11.12 -4.99 5.57
C GLU A 15 -12.11 -3.94 5.04
N ALA A 16 -12.72 -4.26 3.89
CA ALA A 16 -13.76 -3.49 3.21
C ALA A 16 -13.32 -2.10 2.70
N ALA A 17 -13.01 -2.04 1.39
CA ALA A 17 -12.69 -0.80 0.67
C ALA A 17 -13.66 0.38 0.93
N PRO A 18 -15.01 0.20 0.97
CA PRO A 18 -15.92 1.31 1.25
C PRO A 18 -15.68 1.98 2.61
N ARG A 19 -15.26 1.22 3.63
CA ARG A 19 -14.92 1.77 4.95
C ARG A 19 -13.67 2.64 4.88
N VAL A 20 -12.66 2.21 4.11
CA VAL A 20 -11.42 2.96 3.92
C VAL A 20 -11.69 4.27 3.19
N LEU A 21 -12.43 4.22 2.07
CA LEU A 21 -12.82 5.40 1.30
C LEU A 21 -13.68 6.38 2.11
N GLY A 22 -14.67 5.89 2.88
CA GLY A 22 -15.48 6.76 3.73
C GLY A 22 -14.66 7.49 4.79
N ARG A 23 -13.64 6.83 5.37
CA ARG A 23 -12.71 7.48 6.31
C ARG A 23 -11.81 8.50 5.63
N LEU A 24 -11.34 8.21 4.41
CA LEU A 24 -10.57 9.14 3.60
C LEU A 24 -11.37 10.41 3.27
N ARG A 25 -12.63 10.27 2.83
CA ARG A 25 -13.51 11.42 2.55
C ARG A 25 -13.64 12.34 3.76
N GLY A 26 -13.97 11.76 4.92
CA GLY A 26 -14.09 12.53 6.16
C GLY A 26 -12.78 13.20 6.59
N ALA A 27 -11.64 12.52 6.43
CA ALA A 27 -10.33 13.06 6.79
C ALA A 27 -9.88 14.20 5.86
N LEU A 28 -10.24 14.12 4.57
CA LEU A 28 -9.88 15.11 3.56
C LEU A 28 -10.92 16.24 3.41
N GLY A 29 -12.03 16.19 4.17
CA GLY A 29 -13.09 17.20 4.09
C GLY A 29 -13.82 17.21 2.74
N LEU A 30 -13.85 16.07 2.03
CA LEU A 30 -14.56 15.93 0.77
C LEU A 30 -16.07 15.81 1.05
N ILE A 31 -16.88 16.38 0.15
CA ILE A 31 -18.35 16.31 0.23
C ILE A 31 -18.76 14.83 0.29
N GLU A 32 -19.78 14.51 1.11
CA GLU A 32 -20.34 13.18 1.27
C GLU A 32 -20.98 12.70 -0.05
N ASP A 33 -20.14 12.15 -0.92
CA ASP A 33 -20.55 11.22 -1.97
C ASP A 33 -20.22 9.80 -1.51
N ASP A 34 -21.23 8.92 -1.51
CA ASP A 34 -21.09 7.49 -1.20
C ASP A 34 -20.62 6.68 -2.42
N GLY A 35 -20.18 7.37 -3.49
CA GLY A 35 -19.58 6.76 -4.67
C GLY A 35 -18.43 5.78 -4.36
N PRO A 36 -18.11 4.88 -5.29
CA PRO A 36 -17.00 3.94 -5.14
C PRO A 36 -15.63 4.60 -5.34
N GLU A 37 -15.59 5.87 -5.75
CA GLU A 37 -14.37 6.63 -6.06
C GLU A 37 -14.35 7.99 -5.36
N LEU A 38 -13.17 8.54 -5.13
CA LEU A 38 -12.98 9.91 -4.68
C LEU A 38 -11.81 10.55 -5.43
N THR A 39 -11.82 11.87 -5.55
CA THR A 39 -10.77 12.63 -6.24
C THR A 39 -9.98 13.46 -5.24
N VAL A 40 -8.65 13.38 -5.32
CA VAL A 40 -7.70 14.20 -4.56
C VAL A 40 -6.78 14.91 -5.55
N GLY A 41 -6.98 16.20 -5.76
CA GLY A 41 -6.25 16.93 -6.82
C GLY A 41 -6.48 16.28 -8.20
N PRO A 42 -5.42 15.93 -8.95
CA PRO A 42 -5.57 15.24 -10.23
C PRO A 42 -5.78 13.71 -10.12
N VAL A 43 -5.71 13.15 -8.91
CA VAL A 43 -5.72 11.70 -8.68
C VAL A 43 -7.14 11.22 -8.39
N ARG A 44 -7.62 10.26 -9.19
CA ARG A 44 -8.81 9.47 -8.91
C ARG A 44 -8.41 8.26 -8.07
N VAL A 45 -9.12 8.03 -6.96
CA VAL A 45 -8.86 6.93 -6.02
C VAL A 45 -10.09 6.04 -5.95
N TYR A 46 -9.92 4.75 -6.22
CA TYR A 46 -10.96 3.74 -6.04
C TYR A 46 -10.42 2.58 -5.22
N GLY A 47 -11.30 1.94 -4.47
CA GLY A 47 -10.91 0.90 -3.52
C GLY A 47 -11.43 -0.47 -3.91
N GLU A 48 -10.55 -1.45 -3.90
CA GLU A 48 -10.85 -2.84 -4.25
C GLU A 48 -10.35 -3.82 -3.19
N ARG A 49 -10.83 -5.06 -3.29
CA ARG A 49 -10.20 -6.16 -2.55
C ARG A 49 -8.85 -6.45 -3.19
N ASN A 50 -7.82 -6.64 -2.37
CA ASN A 50 -6.51 -7.02 -2.87
C ASN A 50 -6.50 -8.50 -3.30
N ASP A 51 -6.46 -8.76 -4.60
CA ASP A 51 -6.42 -10.12 -5.17
C ASP A 51 -5.05 -10.82 -4.99
N TYR A 52 -3.98 -10.08 -4.64
CA TYR A 52 -2.71 -10.69 -4.23
C TYR A 52 -2.78 -11.34 -2.85
N ALA A 53 -3.80 -11.02 -2.05
CA ALA A 53 -3.97 -11.56 -0.72
C ALA A 53 -4.36 -13.05 -0.81
N ALA A 54 -3.38 -13.92 -0.66
CA ALA A 54 -3.55 -15.37 -0.62
C ALA A 54 -4.05 -15.87 0.75
N GLY A 55 -4.31 -14.96 1.70
CA GLY A 55 -4.65 -15.27 3.09
C GLY A 55 -3.47 -15.84 3.88
N ARG A 56 -2.25 -15.78 3.36
CA ARG A 56 -1.04 -16.37 3.97
C ARG A 56 -0.11 -15.27 4.47
N ARG A 57 -0.60 -14.49 5.44
CA ARG A 57 0.17 -13.39 6.04
C ARG A 57 1.22 -13.95 7.01
N ALA A 58 2.43 -14.15 6.51
CA ALA A 58 3.57 -14.59 7.33
C ALA A 58 4.09 -13.51 8.29
N HIS A 59 3.87 -12.23 7.96
CA HIS A 59 4.28 -11.10 8.79
C HIS A 59 3.26 -9.95 8.75
N PRO A 60 3.08 -9.17 9.85
CA PRO A 60 2.20 -7.99 9.86
C PRO A 60 2.53 -6.94 8.78
N PHE A 61 3.76 -6.90 8.26
CA PHE A 61 4.17 -5.94 7.22
C PHE A 61 4.29 -6.55 5.81
N ASP A 62 3.77 -7.77 5.63
CA ASP A 62 3.62 -8.35 4.29
C ASP A 62 2.41 -7.70 3.60
N PHE A 63 2.61 -6.49 3.07
CA PHE A 63 1.55 -5.64 2.55
C PHE A 63 0.81 -6.25 1.35
N LEU A 64 1.46 -7.14 0.60
CA LEU A 64 0.82 -7.94 -0.46
C LEU A 64 -0.31 -8.85 0.08
N GLN A 65 -0.32 -9.10 1.38
CA GLN A 65 -1.37 -9.86 2.07
C GLN A 65 -2.38 -8.96 2.80
N TRP A 66 -2.29 -7.64 2.69
CA TRP A 66 -3.27 -6.74 3.28
C TRP A 66 -4.58 -6.76 2.48
N PRO A 67 -5.75 -6.62 3.11
CA PRO A 67 -7.02 -7.02 2.47
C PRO A 67 -7.53 -6.06 1.39
N THR A 68 -7.13 -4.79 1.46
CA THR A 68 -7.63 -3.73 0.56
C THR A 68 -6.47 -3.13 -0.22
N VAL A 69 -6.73 -2.82 -1.50
CA VAL A 69 -5.88 -1.96 -2.32
C VAL A 69 -6.70 -0.74 -2.74
N LEU A 70 -6.09 0.44 -2.65
CA LEU A 70 -6.61 1.64 -3.28
C LEU A 70 -5.79 1.90 -4.52
N GLU A 71 -6.44 1.85 -5.67
CA GLU A 71 -5.81 2.20 -6.93
C GLU A 71 -5.97 3.70 -7.16
N CYS A 72 -4.86 4.34 -7.48
CA CYS A 72 -4.77 5.76 -7.75
C CYS A 72 -4.43 5.95 -9.22
N GLU A 73 -5.27 6.65 -9.97
CA GLU A 73 -5.05 6.99 -11.37
C GLU A 73 -4.95 8.50 -11.55
N ALA A 74 -3.91 8.96 -12.24
CA ALA A 74 -3.68 10.35 -12.58
C ALA A 74 -3.52 10.51 -14.11
N PRO A 75 -4.63 10.52 -14.87
CA PRO A 75 -4.57 10.69 -16.32
C PRO A 75 -4.06 12.08 -16.74
N GLU A 76 -4.15 13.05 -15.82
CA GLU A 76 -3.71 14.43 -15.97
C GLU A 76 -2.94 14.87 -14.71
N GLY A 77 -2.34 16.05 -14.76
CA GLY A 77 -1.58 16.63 -13.65
C GLY A 77 -0.06 16.53 -13.84
N THR A 78 0.64 17.44 -13.18
CA THR A 78 2.11 17.42 -13.12
C THR A 78 2.58 16.38 -12.10
N PRO A 79 3.81 15.83 -12.24
CA PRO A 79 4.39 14.93 -11.24
C PRO A 79 4.26 15.43 -9.80
N ALA A 80 4.51 16.72 -9.58
CA ALA A 80 4.42 17.34 -8.25
C ALA A 80 2.98 17.30 -7.67
N GLU A 81 1.96 17.54 -8.50
CA GLU A 81 0.55 17.49 -8.08
C GLU A 81 0.13 16.04 -7.76
N VAL A 82 0.60 15.06 -8.53
CA VAL A 82 0.34 13.64 -8.26
C VAL A 82 1.00 13.21 -6.95
N VAL A 83 2.29 13.51 -6.76
CA VAL A 83 3.02 13.21 -5.51
C VAL A 83 2.32 13.85 -4.31
N GLN A 84 1.88 15.11 -4.45
CA GLN A 84 1.16 15.82 -3.38
C GLN A 84 -0.18 15.15 -3.06
N ALA A 85 -0.94 14.74 -4.07
CA ALA A 85 -2.23 14.09 -3.88
C ALA A 85 -2.08 12.70 -3.22
N VAL A 86 -1.16 11.87 -3.69
CA VAL A 86 -0.89 10.54 -3.10
C VAL A 86 -0.34 10.68 -1.68
N THR A 87 0.49 11.70 -1.42
CA THR A 87 0.94 12.07 -0.07
C THR A 87 -0.25 12.36 0.85
N ALA A 88 -1.20 13.18 0.41
CA ALA A 88 -2.39 13.50 1.20
C ALA A 88 -3.24 12.25 1.52
N VAL A 89 -3.36 11.31 0.58
CA VAL A 89 -4.06 10.04 0.80
C VAL A 89 -3.33 9.20 1.87
N LEU A 90 -2.02 9.00 1.73
CA LEU A 90 -1.22 8.24 2.69
C LEU A 90 -1.28 8.82 4.10
N GLU A 91 -1.08 10.13 4.22
CA GLU A 91 -1.14 10.81 5.50
C GLU A 91 -2.53 10.72 6.11
N ALA A 92 -3.60 10.93 5.34
CA ALA A 92 -4.97 10.78 5.85
C ALA A 92 -5.24 9.36 6.37
N LEU A 93 -4.75 8.31 5.67
CA LEU A 93 -4.86 6.92 6.13
C LEU A 93 -4.12 6.71 7.45
N TRP A 94 -2.87 7.17 7.56
CA TRP A 94 -2.07 7.00 8.77
C TRP A 94 -2.64 7.77 9.96
N HIS A 95 -3.10 9.01 9.77
CA HIS A 95 -3.79 9.78 10.80
C HIS A 95 -5.12 9.13 11.20
N GLY A 96 -5.80 8.47 10.24
CA GLY A 96 -6.98 7.65 10.48
C GLY A 96 -6.72 6.31 11.20
N GLY A 97 -5.45 6.00 11.51
CA GLY A 97 -5.03 4.79 12.23
C GLY A 97 -4.87 3.54 11.35
N PHE A 98 -4.92 3.69 10.02
CA PHE A 98 -4.67 2.58 9.09
C PHE A 98 -3.17 2.39 8.84
N LYS A 99 -2.76 1.13 8.66
CA LYS A 99 -1.47 0.87 7.99
C LYS A 99 -1.71 0.96 6.49
N ALA A 100 -0.91 1.77 5.82
CA ALA A 100 -0.99 1.99 4.39
C ALA A 100 0.41 2.06 3.80
N LEU A 101 0.62 1.45 2.64
CA LEU A 101 1.88 1.44 1.91
C LEU A 101 1.60 1.63 0.42
N ALA A 102 2.17 2.66 -0.19
CA ALA A 102 2.16 2.87 -1.63
C ALA A 102 3.27 2.08 -2.31
N ALA A 103 2.95 1.45 -3.43
CA ALA A 103 3.91 0.85 -4.36
C ALA A 103 3.71 1.52 -5.72
N CYS A 104 4.73 2.23 -6.19
CA CYS A 104 4.72 2.99 -7.45
C CYS A 104 6.15 3.44 -7.80
N ASP A 105 6.38 3.89 -9.03
CA ASP A 105 7.73 4.28 -9.49
C ASP A 105 8.28 5.55 -8.79
N PHE A 106 7.42 6.33 -8.15
CA PHE A 106 7.80 7.55 -7.40
C PHE A 106 7.72 7.37 -5.88
N GLU A 107 7.77 6.13 -5.38
CA GLU A 107 7.65 5.84 -3.95
C GLU A 107 8.72 6.52 -3.08
N ASP A 108 9.93 6.75 -3.62
CA ASP A 108 11.01 7.46 -2.93
C ASP A 108 10.72 8.96 -2.71
N GLU A 109 9.78 9.55 -3.45
CA GLU A 109 9.34 10.95 -3.28
C GLU A 109 8.21 11.08 -2.24
N LEU A 110 7.55 9.97 -1.93
CA LEU A 110 6.45 9.93 -0.96
C LEU A 110 6.96 9.93 0.48
N PRO A 111 6.17 10.41 1.44
CA PRO A 111 6.54 10.38 2.85
C PRO A 111 6.89 8.95 3.28
N ALA A 112 7.97 8.81 4.06
CA ALA A 112 8.45 7.51 4.55
C ALA A 112 8.64 6.46 3.44
N ARG A 113 9.01 6.90 2.23
CA ARG A 113 9.17 6.08 1.02
C ARG A 113 7.91 5.25 0.72
N GLY A 114 6.79 5.94 0.58
CA GLY A 114 5.46 5.33 0.44
C GLY A 114 4.96 4.58 1.68
N GLY A 115 5.68 4.61 2.80
CA GLY A 115 5.40 3.83 4.00
C GLY A 115 6.37 2.68 4.26
N ALA A 116 7.32 2.41 3.36
CA ALA A 116 8.34 1.37 3.53
C ALA A 116 9.18 1.56 4.81
N ASP A 117 9.45 2.81 5.21
CA ASP A 117 10.16 3.09 6.48
C ASP A 117 9.32 2.78 7.72
N ARG A 118 7.99 2.81 7.60
CA ARG A 118 7.05 2.56 8.70
C ARG A 118 6.79 1.06 8.89
N TYR A 119 6.81 0.31 7.78
CA TYR A 119 6.43 -1.10 7.73
C TYR A 119 7.54 -1.93 7.05
N PRO A 120 8.75 -1.97 7.60
CA PRO A 120 9.86 -2.67 6.98
C PRO A 120 9.54 -4.17 6.88
N ARG A 121 9.48 -4.70 5.65
CA ARG A 121 9.33 -6.14 5.44
C ARG A 121 10.52 -6.83 6.13
N PRO A 122 10.30 -7.84 6.99
CA PRO A 122 11.39 -8.59 7.56
C PRO A 122 12.12 -9.30 6.43
N ALA A 123 13.45 -9.36 6.53
CA ALA A 123 14.24 -10.16 5.61
C ALA A 123 13.69 -11.61 5.59
N PRO A 124 13.67 -12.28 4.43
CA PRO A 124 13.37 -13.70 4.40
C PRO A 124 14.30 -14.42 5.39
N ALA A 125 13.76 -15.35 6.17
CA ALA A 125 14.58 -16.15 7.09
C ALA A 125 15.74 -16.75 6.30
N PRO A 126 16.98 -16.77 6.85
CA PRO A 126 18.10 -17.36 6.15
C PRO A 126 17.75 -18.81 5.82
N THR A 127 17.72 -19.13 4.53
CA THR A 127 17.45 -20.49 4.05
C THR A 127 18.49 -21.39 4.68
N GLY A 128 18.06 -22.24 5.62
CA GLY A 128 18.94 -23.15 6.34
C GLY A 128 19.58 -24.14 5.36
N ALA A 129 20.75 -23.80 4.84
CA ALA A 129 21.58 -24.69 4.07
C ALA A 129 22.14 -25.77 5.01
N GLY A 130 21.50 -26.93 4.98
CA GLY A 130 22.02 -28.26 5.30
C GLY A 130 23.05 -28.39 6.42
N ALA A 131 22.59 -28.70 7.64
CA ALA A 131 23.39 -29.53 8.54
C ALA A 131 23.12 -31.00 8.19
N LEU A 132 23.81 -31.49 7.15
CA LEU A 132 24.00 -32.93 6.94
C LEU A 132 24.59 -33.50 8.24
N ARG A 133 23.79 -34.27 8.98
CA ARG A 133 24.29 -35.06 10.11
C ARG A 133 25.26 -36.10 9.55
N ALA A 134 26.55 -35.79 9.59
CA ALA A 134 27.59 -36.81 9.57
C ALA A 134 27.39 -37.67 10.83
N ARG A 135 26.69 -38.80 10.67
CA ARG A 135 26.71 -39.88 11.64
C ARG A 135 28.11 -40.51 11.57
N GLY A 136 28.98 -40.09 12.48
CA GLY A 136 30.12 -40.91 12.85
C GLY A 136 29.66 -42.15 13.59
N GLY A 137 30.26 -43.30 13.26
CA GLY A 137 30.54 -44.34 14.24
C GLY A 137 30.14 -45.77 13.90
N ARG A 138 31.18 -46.61 13.75
CA ARG A 138 31.28 -48.07 14.03
C ARG A 138 30.46 -49.00 13.12
N THR A 139 31.00 -50.10 12.60
CA THR A 139 32.01 -51.05 13.11
C THR A 139 32.89 -51.61 12.00
#